data_AF-A0A077M9S4-F1
#
_entry.id   AF-A0A077M9S4-F1
#
_cell.length_a   1.000
_cell.length_b   1.000
_cell.length_c   1.000
_cell.angle_alpha   90.00
_cell.angle_beta   90.00
_cell.angle_gamma   90.00
#
_symmetry.space_group_name_H-M   'P 1'
#
loop_
_entity.id
_entity.type
_entity.pdbx_description
1 polymer ?
#
loop_
_entity_poly.entity_id
_entity_poly.type
_entity_poly.pdbx_seq_one_letter_code
_entity_poly.pdbx_strand_id
1 'polypeptide(L)' 'MEDKSNRIELPPARTGRPSGRSRHYAPDELVRFDARIPARLAKQLYDVALTDGRSVTSVHADLLAAALKCRGAAMD' A
#
# COMPACT_ATOMS: atom_id res chain seq x y z
N MET A 1 -4.98 -9.44 -27.33
CA MET A 1 -4.15 -8.24 -27.18
C MET A 1 -4.42 -7.72 -25.77
N GLU A 2 -3.47 -7.87 -24.84
CA GLU A 2 -3.59 -7.24 -23.52
C GLU A 2 -3.65 -5.73 -23.71
N ASP A 3 -4.73 -5.12 -23.24
CA ASP A 3 -4.89 -3.67 -23.20
C ASP A 3 -3.84 -3.10 -22.23
N LYS A 4 -2.71 -2.66 -22.80
CA LYS A 4 -1.60 -2.07 -22.01
C LYS A 4 -2.02 -0.76 -21.32
N SER A 5 -3.17 -0.20 -21.67
CA SER A 5 -3.70 1.07 -21.17
C SER A 5 -4.30 0.96 -19.75
N ASN A 6 -4.58 -0.26 -19.28
CA ASN A 6 -5.11 -0.48 -17.92
C ASN A 6 -4.04 -0.91 -16.90
N ARG A 7 -2.75 -0.77 -17.21
CA ARG A 7 -1.68 -1.15 -16.28
C ARG A 7 -1.37 -0.01 -15.32
N ILE A 8 -1.26 -0.34 -14.04
CA ILE A 8 -0.81 0.60 -13.01
C ILE A 8 0.72 0.67 -13.07
N GLU A 9 1.25 1.88 -13.29
CA GLU A 9 2.69 2.14 -13.22
C GLU A 9 3.11 2.50 -11.79
N LEU A 10 4.09 1.77 -11.27
CA LEU A 10 4.78 2.09 -10.03
C LEU A 10 6.15 2.69 -10.36
N PRO A 11 6.36 3.99 -10.13
CA PRO A 11 7.65 4.63 -10.40
C PRO A 11 8.72 4.06 -9.46
N PRO A 12 10.00 4.12 -9.85
CA PRO A 12 11.09 3.71 -8.99
C PRO A 12 11.13 4.61 -7.75
N ALA A 13 10.93 4.00 -6.57
CA ALA A 13 10.99 4.68 -5.28
C ALA A 13 12.00 3.98 -4.36
N ARG A 14 12.56 4.72 -3.40
CA ARG A 14 13.49 4.18 -2.39
C ARG A 14 12.75 3.28 -1.40
N THR A 15 12.57 2.02 -1.76
CA THR A 15 12.11 0.95 -0.87
C THR A 15 13.29 0.01 -0.59
N GLY A 16 14.07 0.26 0.46
CA GLY A 16 15.30 -0.53 0.71
C GLY A 16 16.32 -0.32 -0.42
N ARG A 17 16.57 -1.35 -1.24
CA ARG A 17 17.39 -1.23 -2.47
C ARG A 17 16.46 -0.90 -3.65
N PRO A 18 16.41 0.36 -4.12
CA PRO A 18 15.47 0.75 -5.17
C PRO A 18 15.70 -0.03 -6.46
N SER A 19 14.63 -0.49 -7.09
CA SER A 19 14.69 -0.95 -8.47
C SER A 19 14.98 0.24 -9.38
N GLY A 20 15.96 0.14 -10.27
CA GLY A 20 16.31 1.22 -11.20
C GLY A 20 15.29 1.45 -12.33
N ARG A 21 14.12 0.80 -12.29
CA ARG A 21 13.09 0.83 -13.34
C ARG A 21 11.69 0.85 -12.73
N SER A 22 10.75 1.46 -13.45
CA SER A 22 9.31 1.37 -13.16
C SER A 22 8.85 -0.09 -13.22
N ARG A 23 7.81 -0.40 -12.45
CA ARG A 23 7.13 -1.70 -12.47
C ARG A 23 5.70 -1.51 -12.97
N HIS A 24 5.19 -2.46 -13.75
CA HIS A 24 3.85 -2.40 -14.32
C HIS A 24 3.03 -3.60 -13.83
N TYR A 25 1.88 -3.33 -13.24
CA TYR A 25 0.99 -4.31 -12.64
C TYR A 25 -0.41 -4.21 -13.26
N ALA A 26 -1.17 -5.30 -13.27
CA ALA A 26 -2.61 -5.21 -13.50
C ALA A 26 -3.32 -4.54 -12.29
N PRO A 27 -4.51 -3.94 -12.44
CA PRO A 27 -5.16 -3.19 -11.36
C PRO A 27 -5.41 -4.00 -10.08
N ASP A 28 -5.75 -5.28 -10.23
CA ASP A 28 -6.03 -6.19 -9.11
C ASP A 28 -4.81 -7.05 -8.73
N GLU A 29 -3.65 -6.79 -9.34
CA GLU A 29 -2.44 -7.55 -9.04
C GLU A 29 -1.84 -7.09 -7.71
N LEU A 30 -1.57 -8.06 -6.82
CA LEU A 30 -1.02 -7.78 -5.50
C LEU A 30 0.47 -7.46 -5.58
N VAL A 31 0.85 -6.27 -5.11
CA VAL A 31 2.25 -5.84 -5.01
C VAL A 31 2.77 -6.08 -3.60
N ARG A 32 3.86 -6.84 -3.47
CA ARG A 32 4.58 -6.97 -2.19
C ARG A 32 5.28 -5.64 -1.85
N PHE A 33 4.88 -5.06 -0.73
CA PHE A 33 5.46 -3.84 -0.17
C PHE A 33 6.12 -4.15 1.18
N ASP A 34 7.45 -4.25 1.19
CA ASP A 34 8.21 -4.46 2.43
C ASP A 34 8.55 -3.09 3.04
N ALA A 35 7.90 -2.75 4.17
CA ALA A 35 8.16 -1.55 4.94
C ALA A 35 8.49 -1.87 6.39
N ARG A 36 9.39 -1.06 6.99
CA ARG A 36 9.70 -1.11 8.42
C ARG A 36 8.97 0.03 9.11
N ILE A 37 8.15 -0.29 10.10
CA ILE A 37 7.39 0.70 10.90
C ILE A 37 7.79 0.62 12.39
N PRO A 38 7.62 1.70 13.17
CA PRO A 38 7.84 1.68 14.60
C PRO A 38 6.94 0.64 15.30
N ALA A 39 7.47 -0.03 16.32
CA ALA A 39 6.75 -1.08 17.06
C ALA A 39 5.43 -0.61 17.67
N ARG A 40 5.34 0.66 18.10
CA ARG A 40 4.09 1.25 18.63
C ARG A 40 2.99 1.29 17.58
N LEU A 41 3.33 1.66 16.34
CA LEU A 41 2.37 1.68 15.24
C LEU A 41 1.96 0.27 14.83
N ALA A 42 2.91 -0.67 14.81
CA ALA A 42 2.61 -2.08 14.59
C ALA A 42 1.63 -2.61 15.65
N LYS A 43 1.85 -2.29 16.93
CA LYS A 43 0.91 -2.68 17.99
C LYS A 43 -0.51 -2.16 17.72
N GLN A 44 -0.64 -0.87 17.43
CA GLN A 44 -1.95 -0.26 17.15
C GLN A 44 -2.67 -0.95 15.98
N LEU A 45 -1.94 -1.23 14.90
CA LEU A 45 -2.49 -1.95 13.74
C LEU A 45 -2.99 -3.36 14.12
N TYR A 46 -2.22 -4.09 14.92
CA TYR A 46 -2.59 -5.44 15.37
C TYR A 46 -3.75 -5.42 16.37
N ASP A 47 -3.80 -4.43 17.27
CA ASP A 47 -4.91 -4.28 18.22
C ASP A 47 -6.25 -4.05 17.47
N VAL A 48 -6.24 -3.21 16.43
CA VAL A 48 -7.44 -2.97 15.58
C VAL A 48 -7.85 -4.25 14.85
N ALA A 49 -6.89 -4.92 14.21
CA ALA A 49 -7.16 -6.18 13.51
C ALA A 49 -7.75 -7.25 14.44
N LEU A 50 -7.22 -7.36 15.66
CA LEU A 50 -7.73 -8.27 16.68
C LEU A 50 -9.15 -7.89 17.11
N THR A 51 -9.39 -6.62 17.40
CA THR A 51 -10.70 -6.11 17.86
C THR A 51 -11.79 -6.32 16.82
N ASP A 52 -11.46 -6.10 15.54
CA ASP A 52 -12.42 -6.19 14.44
C ASP A 52 -12.56 -7.61 13.88
N GLY A 53 -11.74 -8.57 14.35
CA GLY A 53 -11.69 -9.93 13.81
C GLY A 53 -11.23 -10.00 12.35
N ARG A 54 -10.40 -9.05 11.91
CA ARG A 54 -9.95 -8.88 10.52
C ARG A 54 -8.47 -9.24 10.36
N SER A 55 -8.05 -9.52 9.14
CA SER A 55 -6.63 -9.72 8.85
C SER A 55 -5.87 -8.40 8.93
N VAL A 56 -4.65 -8.43 9.49
CA VAL A 56 -3.76 -7.26 9.59
C VAL A 56 -3.56 -6.60 8.21
N THR A 57 -3.42 -7.40 7.15
CA THR A 57 -3.27 -6.91 5.77
C THR A 57 -4.49 -6.10 5.31
N SER A 58 -5.71 -6.55 5.62
CA SER A 58 -6.93 -5.84 5.21
C SER A 58 -7.08 -4.51 5.95
N VAL A 59 -6.84 -4.50 7.27
CA VAL A 59 -6.86 -3.28 8.09
C VAL A 59 -5.78 -2.31 7.62
N HIS A 60 -4.58 -2.81 7.33
CA HIS A 60 -3.49 -2.00 6.80
C HIS A 60 -3.86 -1.32 5.48
N ALA A 61 -4.43 -2.08 4.54
CA ALA A 61 -4.85 -1.55 3.24
C ALA A 61 -5.92 -0.46 3.38
N ASP A 62 -6.92 -0.68 4.24
CA ASP A 62 -8.00 0.29 4.49
C ASP A 62 -7.47 1.58 5.12
N LEU A 63 -6.63 1.46 6.16
CA LEU A 63 -6.02 2.61 6.83
C LEU A 63 -5.12 3.40 5.87
N LEU A 64 -4.34 2.72 5.04
CA LEU A 64 -3.50 3.36 4.03
C LEU A 64 -4.35 4.07 2.96
N ALA A 65 -5.39 3.43 2.46
CA ALA A 65 -6.31 4.01 1.49
C ALA A 65 -7.01 5.26 2.05
N ALA A 66 -7.46 5.21 3.30
CA ALA A 66 -8.06 6.36 3.98
C ALA A 66 -7.04 7.51 4.11
N ALA A 67 -5.81 7.23 4.57
CA ALA A 67 -4.77 8.24 4.70
C ALA A 67 -4.40 8.90 3.35
N LEU A 68 -4.32 8.11 2.27
CA LEU A 68 -4.05 8.63 0.93
C LEU A 68 -5.19 9.50 0.39
N LYS A 69 -6.45 9.11 0.64
CA LYS A 69 -7.63 9.94 0.29
C LYS A 69 -7.62 11.27 1.04
N CYS A 70 -7.35 11.26 2.35
CA CYS A 70 -7.23 12.49 3.13
C CYS A 70 -6.09 13.38 2.66
N ARG A 71 -4.94 12.80 2.27
CA ARG A 71 -3.81 13.56 1.71
C ARG A 71 -4.15 14.19 0.37
N GLY A 72 -4.85 13.46 -0.51
CA GLY A 72 -5.30 13.99 -1.80
C GLY A 72 -6.25 15.17 -1.62
N ALA A 73 -7.25 15.01 -0.76
CA ALA A 73 -8.22 16.07 -0.46
C ALA A 73 -7.61 17.33 0.20
N ALA A 74 -6.39 17.24 0.73
CA ALA A 74 -5.67 18.38 1.30
C ALA A 74 -4.72 19.08 0.30
N MET A 75 -4.54 18.50 -0.90
CA MET A 75 -3.67 19.02 -1.96
C MET A 75 -4.47 19.57 -3.16
N ASP A 76 -5.80 19.42 -3.14
CA ASP A 76 -6.79 20.06 -4.03
C ASP A 76 -7.29 21.37 -3.39
#